data_AF-A0A4Y7L4K9-F1
#
_entry.id   AF-A0A4Y7L4K9-F1
#
_cell.length_a   1.000
_cell.length_b   1.000
_cell.length_c   1.000
_cell.angle_alpha   90.00
_cell.angle_beta   90.00
_cell.angle_gamma   90.00
#
_symmetry.space_group_name_H-M   'P 1'
#
loop_
_entity.id
_entity.type
_entity.pdbx_description
1 polymer ?
#
loop_
_entity_poly.entity_id
_entity_poly.type
_entity_poly.pdbx_seq_one_letter_code
_entity_poly.pdbx_strand_id
1 'polypeptide(L)'
;MSDLCSPMIMILDDEADAFWCFERLMRKLRGNFRCTDSSVGVETQLTSLASVIHILDPKLHQHIEALGGGDYLFAFRMLMVLFRREFSFGDSLYLWEMMWALEYDPDLYCMYEEPESMGRSEGSKKPKSSRQFGKFERENMKNGGNVGDQGPVPISVFLVASVLKEKSTKLLTEARGLDDVVKILNDITGNLDAKKACTGAMKLHKRYLRKVKTA
;
A
#
# COMPACT_ATOMS: atom_id res chain seq x y z
N MET A 1 -8.08 -3.95 14.23
CA MET A 1 -8.14 -5.12 13.33
C MET A 1 -9.56 -5.46 12.90
N SER A 2 -10.61 -5.11 13.67
CA SER A 2 -12.02 -5.34 13.30
C SER A 2 -12.40 -4.77 11.92
N ASP A 3 -11.87 -3.60 11.54
CA ASP A 3 -12.03 -3.02 10.20
C ASP A 3 -11.63 -4.00 9.08
N LEU A 4 -10.58 -4.81 9.30
CA LEU A 4 -10.07 -5.79 8.34
C LEU A 4 -10.83 -7.13 8.39
N CYS A 5 -11.33 -7.50 9.57
CA CYS A 5 -12.07 -8.75 9.80
C CYS A 5 -13.51 -8.67 9.27
N SER A 6 -14.18 -7.52 9.46
CA SER A 6 -15.59 -7.33 9.12
C SER A 6 -15.92 -7.73 7.67
N PRO A 7 -15.15 -7.34 6.63
CA PRO A 7 -15.39 -7.82 5.27
C PRO A 7 -15.35 -9.34 5.09
N MET A 8 -14.49 -10.05 5.82
CA MET A 8 -14.37 -11.51 5.70
C MET A 8 -15.64 -12.19 6.22
N ILE A 9 -16.10 -11.78 7.40
CA ILE A 9 -17.32 -12.29 8.03
C ILE A 9 -18.57 -11.95 7.20
N MET A 10 -18.57 -10.81 6.52
CA MET A 10 -19.72 -10.36 5.73
C MET A 10 -19.84 -11.09 4.37
N ILE A 11 -18.76 -11.65 3.84
CA ILE A 11 -18.73 -12.30 2.51
C ILE A 11 -18.79 -13.82 2.64
N LEU A 12 -18.20 -14.37 3.69
CA LEU A 12 -18.05 -15.81 3.89
C LEU A 12 -19.08 -16.27 4.91
N ASP A 13 -19.96 -17.18 4.49
CA ASP A 13 -21.02 -17.74 5.33
C ASP A 13 -20.46 -18.66 6.43
N ASP A 14 -19.33 -19.32 6.16
CA ASP A 14 -18.66 -20.22 7.10
C ASP A 14 -17.61 -19.47 7.93
N GLU A 15 -17.70 -19.63 9.26
CA GLU A 15 -16.80 -18.96 10.21
C GLU A 15 -15.35 -19.43 10.08
N ALA A 16 -15.12 -20.71 9.75
CA ALA A 16 -13.77 -21.24 9.58
C ALA A 16 -13.11 -20.68 8.31
N ASP A 17 -13.85 -20.58 7.21
CA ASP A 17 -13.39 -19.91 5.99
C ASP A 17 -13.08 -18.43 6.25
N ALA A 18 -13.98 -17.72 6.95
CA ALA A 18 -13.77 -16.32 7.35
C ALA A 18 -12.51 -16.16 8.20
N PHE A 19 -12.30 -17.05 9.17
CA PHE A 19 -11.12 -17.08 10.02
C PHE A 19 -9.84 -17.27 9.19
N TRP A 20 -9.79 -18.29 8.32
CA TRP A 20 -8.57 -18.57 7.54
C TRP A 20 -8.25 -17.47 6.52
N CYS A 21 -9.27 -16.87 5.89
CA CYS A 21 -9.07 -15.69 5.04
C CYS A 21 -8.54 -14.49 5.83
N PHE A 22 -9.11 -14.22 7.02
CA PHE A 22 -8.66 -13.14 7.88
C PHE A 22 -7.24 -13.37 8.43
N GLU A 23 -6.92 -14.58 8.87
CA GLU A 23 -5.59 -14.96 9.36
C GLU A 23 -4.53 -14.70 8.29
N ARG A 24 -4.81 -15.11 7.04
CA ARG A 24 -3.90 -14.89 5.91
C ARG A 24 -3.71 -13.40 5.59
N LEU A 25 -4.78 -12.61 5.66
CA LEU A 25 -4.70 -11.16 5.53
C LEU A 25 -3.80 -10.57 6.64
N MET A 26 -3.97 -11.02 7.87
CA MET A 26 -3.18 -10.57 9.01
C MET A 26 -1.71 -10.98 8.93
N ARG A 27 -1.37 -12.13 8.34
CA ARG A 27 0.03 -12.49 8.04
C ARG A 27 0.68 -11.47 7.09
N LYS A 28 -0.03 -11.09 6.03
CA LYS A 28 0.46 -10.07 5.07
C LYS A 28 0.63 -8.71 5.72
N LEU A 29 -0.27 -8.34 6.63
CA LEU A 29 -0.25 -7.05 7.33
C LEU A 29 0.52 -7.10 8.65
N ARG A 30 1.15 -8.23 9.02
CA ARG A 30 1.84 -8.40 10.32
C ARG A 30 2.82 -7.27 10.58
N GLY A 31 3.56 -6.84 9.55
CA GLY A 31 4.47 -5.71 9.60
C GLY A 31 3.82 -4.43 10.13
N ASN A 32 2.62 -4.09 9.65
CA ASN A 32 1.89 -2.87 10.03
C ASN A 32 1.52 -2.84 11.52
N PHE A 33 1.27 -4.01 12.12
CA PHE A 33 0.85 -4.14 13.50
C PHE A 33 2.00 -4.40 14.48
N ARG A 34 3.25 -4.39 14.02
CA ARG A 34 4.40 -4.44 14.93
C ARG A 34 4.50 -3.11 15.65
N CYS A 35 4.40 -3.14 16.97
CA CYS A 35 4.82 -2.05 17.85
C CYS A 35 6.08 -2.51 18.57
N THR A 36 7.19 -1.83 18.34
CA THR A 36 8.38 -1.92 19.19
C THR A 36 8.46 -0.67 20.05
N ASP A 37 9.32 -0.67 21.07
CA ASP A 37 9.53 0.51 21.93
C ASP A 37 10.06 1.74 21.15
N SER A 38 10.52 1.55 19.91
CA SER A 38 11.19 2.57 19.10
C SER A 38 10.61 2.82 17.70
N SER A 39 9.67 2.00 17.19
CA SER A 39 9.07 2.21 15.87
C SER A 39 7.65 1.66 15.74
N VAL A 40 6.90 2.29 14.84
CA VAL A 40 5.54 1.85 14.46
C VAL A 40 5.62 1.09 13.14
N GLY A 41 4.96 -0.05 13.03
CA GLY A 41 5.05 -0.95 11.87
C GLY A 41 4.77 -0.33 10.49
N VAL A 42 4.03 0.78 10.43
CA VAL A 42 3.70 1.50 9.19
C VAL A 42 4.70 2.61 8.85
N GLU A 43 5.62 2.93 9.76
CA GLU A 43 6.61 4.00 9.59
C GLU A 43 7.41 3.85 8.30
N THR A 44 7.87 2.64 7.98
CA THR A 44 8.60 2.36 6.73
C THR A 44 7.76 2.68 5.47
N GLN A 45 6.45 2.43 5.51
CA GLN A 45 5.55 2.78 4.40
C GLN A 45 5.32 4.29 4.31
N LEU A 46 5.29 5.00 5.45
CA LEU A 46 5.20 6.46 5.49
C LEU A 46 6.48 7.12 4.99
N THR A 47 7.66 6.63 5.37
CA THR A 47 8.93 7.08 4.81
C THR A 47 8.99 6.83 3.31
N SER A 48 8.58 5.65 2.86
CA SER A 48 8.49 5.32 1.44
C SER A 48 7.52 6.26 0.71
N LEU A 49 6.37 6.58 1.31
CA LEU A 49 5.42 7.55 0.78
C LEU A 49 6.05 8.93 0.63
N ALA A 50 6.74 9.43 1.66
CA ALA A 50 7.43 10.70 1.62
C ALA A 50 8.43 10.75 0.44
N SER A 51 9.26 9.72 0.28
CA SER A 51 10.19 9.61 -0.85
C SER A 51 9.49 9.53 -2.21
N VAL A 52 8.40 8.75 -2.31
CA VAL A 52 7.61 8.64 -3.55
C VAL A 52 7.02 9.98 -3.95
N ILE A 53 6.41 10.73 -3.01
CA ILE A 53 5.85 12.05 -3.29
C ILE A 53 6.96 13.04 -3.63
N HIS A 54 8.08 13.02 -2.91
CA HIS A 54 9.23 13.88 -3.22
C HIS A 54 9.71 13.70 -4.67
N ILE A 55 9.82 12.46 -5.15
CA ILE A 55 10.25 12.16 -6.52
C ILE A 55 9.17 12.51 -7.55
N LEU A 56 7.90 12.23 -7.26
CA LEU A 56 6.81 12.37 -8.23
C LEU A 56 6.25 13.79 -8.32
N ASP A 57 6.15 14.48 -7.19
CA ASP A 57 5.58 15.81 -7.04
C ASP A 57 6.31 16.60 -5.91
N PRO A 58 7.53 17.11 -6.19
CA PRO A 58 8.34 17.81 -5.19
C PRO A 58 7.64 19.05 -4.61
N LYS A 59 6.79 19.71 -5.40
CA LYS A 59 6.05 20.90 -4.96
C LYS A 59 5.04 20.56 -3.87
N LEU A 60 4.29 19.47 -4.06
CA LEU A 60 3.37 18.98 -3.03
C LEU A 60 4.12 18.54 -1.78
N HIS A 61 5.24 17.82 -1.95
CA HIS A 61 6.06 17.36 -0.82
C HIS A 61 6.55 18.54 0.05
N GLN A 62 7.20 19.53 -0.58
CA GLN A 62 7.72 20.71 0.11
C GLN A 62 6.64 21.51 0.82
N HIS A 63 5.45 21.62 0.20
CA HIS A 63 4.33 22.29 0.84
C HIS A 63 3.87 21.56 2.10
N ILE A 64 3.64 20.24 2.02
CA ILE A 64 3.24 19.42 3.17
C ILE A 64 4.31 19.45 4.28
N GLU A 65 5.59 19.39 3.91
CA GLU A 65 6.71 19.50 4.84
C GLU A 65 6.73 20.85 5.56
N ALA A 66 6.52 21.96 4.84
CA ALA A 66 6.43 23.30 5.42
C ALA A 66 5.25 23.47 6.38
N LEU A 67 4.18 22.67 6.22
CA LEU A 67 3.04 22.60 7.14
C LEU A 67 3.29 21.69 8.37
N GLY A 68 4.49 21.10 8.49
CA GLY A 68 4.83 20.17 9.57
C GLY A 68 4.36 18.73 9.34
N GLY A 69 3.93 18.37 8.13
CA GLY A 69 3.41 17.04 7.78
C GLY A 69 4.39 16.16 6.99
N GLY A 70 5.69 16.43 7.05
CA GLY A 70 6.72 15.76 6.24
C GLY A 70 6.88 14.25 6.49
N ASP A 71 6.39 13.76 7.63
CA ASP A 71 6.33 12.35 8.00
C ASP A 71 5.07 11.63 7.51
N TYR A 72 4.11 12.37 6.93
CA TYR A 72 2.84 11.87 6.40
C TYR A 72 1.98 11.10 7.41
N LEU A 73 2.08 11.38 8.72
CA LEU A 73 1.31 10.67 9.75
C LEU A 73 -0.21 10.70 9.54
N PHE A 74 -0.74 11.71 8.84
CA PHE A 74 -2.16 11.75 8.45
C PHE A 74 -2.60 10.57 7.57
N ALA A 75 -1.66 9.91 6.86
CA ALA A 75 -1.94 8.74 6.03
C ALA A 75 -1.88 7.41 6.79
N PHE A 76 -1.52 7.43 8.08
CA PHE A 76 -1.39 6.22 8.90
C PHE A 76 -2.63 5.34 8.85
N ARG A 77 -3.82 5.92 9.02
CA ARG A 77 -5.11 5.22 8.97
C ARG A 77 -5.33 4.51 7.64
N MET A 78 -4.98 5.15 6.53
CA MET A 78 -5.15 4.59 5.18
C MET A 78 -4.32 3.31 4.99
N LEU A 79 -3.09 3.30 5.51
CA LEU A 79 -2.18 2.16 5.38
C LEU A 79 -2.48 1.05 6.40
N MET A 80 -2.80 1.41 7.64
CA MET A 80 -3.06 0.46 8.73
C MET A 80 -4.24 -0.48 8.45
N VAL A 81 -5.33 0.05 7.90
CA VAL A 81 -6.56 -0.70 7.64
C VAL A 81 -6.87 -0.84 6.15
N LEU A 82 -5.85 -0.78 5.29
CA LEU A 82 -5.97 -0.94 3.83
C LEU A 82 -7.12 -0.13 3.23
N PHE A 83 -7.18 1.15 3.59
CA PHE A 83 -8.18 2.11 3.17
C PHE A 83 -9.63 1.73 3.48
N ARG A 84 -9.90 0.73 4.34
CA ARG A 84 -11.26 0.30 4.68
C ARG A 84 -12.16 1.45 5.08
N ARG A 85 -11.60 2.45 5.77
CA ARG A 85 -12.35 3.62 6.23
C ARG A 85 -12.49 4.71 5.18
N GLU A 86 -11.71 4.71 4.11
CA GLU A 86 -11.77 5.74 3.05
C GLU A 86 -12.70 5.40 1.89
N PHE A 87 -12.99 4.11 1.70
CA PHE A 87 -13.85 3.61 0.62
C PHE A 87 -15.20 3.14 1.17
N SER A 88 -16.21 3.15 0.31
CA SER A 88 -17.45 2.42 0.57
C SER A 88 -17.15 0.93 0.79
N PHE A 89 -18.08 0.17 1.36
CA PHE A 89 -17.86 -1.26 1.58
C PHE A 89 -17.54 -1.98 0.26
N GLY A 90 -18.36 -1.78 -0.78
CA GLY A 90 -18.15 -2.39 -2.09
C GLY A 90 -16.83 -1.96 -2.76
N ASP A 91 -16.49 -0.66 -2.70
CA ASP A 91 -15.21 -0.17 -3.23
C ASP A 91 -14.01 -0.73 -2.46
N SER A 92 -14.14 -0.95 -1.14
CA SER A 92 -13.09 -1.57 -0.34
C SER A 92 -12.79 -2.99 -0.83
N LEU A 93 -13.83 -3.79 -1.10
CA LEU A 93 -13.66 -5.15 -1.63
C LEU A 93 -13.00 -5.14 -3.01
N TYR A 94 -13.53 -4.32 -3.91
CA TYR A 94 -12.97 -4.17 -5.25
C TYR A 94 -11.49 -3.74 -5.21
N LEU A 95 -11.15 -2.80 -4.32
CA LEU A 95 -9.77 -2.36 -4.13
C LEU A 95 -8.88 -3.51 -3.66
N TRP A 96 -9.32 -4.30 -2.69
CA TRP A 96 -8.54 -5.40 -2.13
C TRP A 96 -8.29 -6.51 -3.16
N GLU A 97 -9.33 -6.90 -3.91
CA GLU A 97 -9.20 -7.84 -5.02
C GLU A 97 -8.17 -7.35 -6.06
N MET A 98 -8.25 -6.06 -6.42
CA MET A 98 -7.29 -5.46 -7.34
C MET A 98 -5.88 -5.45 -6.79
N MET A 99 -5.69 -5.07 -5.52
CA MET A 99 -4.38 -5.07 -4.87
C MET A 99 -3.76 -6.47 -4.86
N TRP A 100 -4.52 -7.48 -4.44
CA TRP A 100 -4.05 -8.86 -4.39
C TRP A 100 -3.72 -9.42 -5.77
N ALA A 101 -4.52 -9.11 -6.79
CA ALA A 101 -4.23 -9.52 -8.17
C ALA A 101 -3.00 -8.81 -8.76
N LEU A 102 -2.78 -7.55 -8.38
CA LEU A 102 -1.63 -6.76 -8.85
C LEU A 102 -0.32 -7.23 -8.23
N GLU A 103 -0.35 -7.54 -6.93
CA GLU A 103 0.78 -8.02 -6.11
C GLU A 103 0.91 -9.56 -6.12
N TYR A 104 0.17 -10.25 -6.99
CA TYR A 104 0.18 -11.72 -7.01
C TYR A 104 1.57 -12.27 -7.32
N ASP A 105 2.06 -13.14 -6.44
CA ASP A 105 3.30 -13.88 -6.60
C ASP A 105 2.98 -15.40 -6.59
N PRO A 106 3.33 -16.17 -7.64
CA PRO A 106 3.17 -17.62 -7.65
C PRO A 106 3.94 -18.38 -6.56
N ASP A 107 4.94 -17.76 -5.95
CA ASP A 107 5.70 -18.29 -4.80
C ASP A 107 5.12 -17.87 -3.45
N LEU A 108 4.09 -17.02 -3.45
CA LEU A 108 3.39 -16.60 -2.23
C LEU A 108 2.87 -17.81 -1.43
N TYR A 109 2.49 -18.89 -2.12
CA TYR A 109 2.08 -20.13 -1.46
C TYR A 109 3.17 -20.74 -0.57
N CYS A 110 4.44 -20.66 -0.96
CA CYS A 110 5.55 -21.19 -0.16
C CYS A 110 5.72 -20.42 1.16
N MET A 111 5.37 -19.13 1.19
CA MET A 111 5.37 -18.32 2.42
C MET A 111 4.30 -18.79 3.43
N TYR A 112 3.36 -19.66 3.02
CA TYR A 112 2.25 -20.12 3.84
C TYR A 112 2.43 -21.53 4.40
N GLU A 113 3.36 -22.34 3.88
CA GLU A 113 3.57 -23.72 4.34
C GLU A 113 4.73 -23.88 5.34
N GLU A 114 5.68 -22.94 5.43
CA GLU A 114 6.83 -23.11 6.34
C GLU A 114 6.46 -22.87 7.82
N PRO A 115 6.59 -23.87 8.72
CA PRO A 115 6.69 -23.59 10.15
C PRO A 115 8.00 -22.83 10.40
N GLU A 116 8.03 -21.91 11.38
CA GLU A 116 9.16 -21.03 11.70
C GLU A 116 10.49 -21.75 12.07
N SER A 117 10.60 -23.08 11.87
CA SER A 117 11.69 -23.95 12.35
C SER A 117 12.43 -24.80 11.31
N MET A 118 12.25 -24.61 9.99
CA MET A 118 13.13 -25.26 9.00
C MET A 118 13.90 -24.22 8.17
N GLY A 119 15.23 -24.27 8.26
CA GLY A 119 16.13 -23.44 7.48
C GLY A 119 15.89 -23.58 5.98
N ARG A 120 16.04 -22.46 5.26
CA ARG A 120 15.92 -22.34 3.80
C ARG A 120 16.63 -23.50 3.12
N SER A 121 15.88 -24.50 2.66
CA SER A 121 16.40 -25.46 1.70
C SER A 121 16.37 -24.77 0.34
N GLU A 122 17.54 -24.45 -0.18
CA GLU A 122 17.77 -23.98 -1.55
C GLU A 122 17.44 -25.09 -2.57
N GLY A 123 16.17 -25.49 -2.64
CA GLY A 123 15.65 -26.31 -3.72
C GLY A 123 15.50 -25.45 -4.96
N SER A 124 16.29 -25.75 -6.00
CA SER A 124 16.29 -25.06 -7.29
C SER A 124 14.88 -24.96 -7.90
N LYS A 125 14.19 -23.85 -7.68
CA LYS A 125 12.88 -23.58 -8.32
C LYS A 125 13.13 -23.27 -9.79
N LYS A 126 12.45 -24.02 -10.70
CA LYS A 126 12.48 -23.74 -12.14
C LYS A 126 12.16 -22.25 -12.40
N PRO A 127 12.82 -21.58 -13.36
CA PRO A 127 12.54 -20.18 -13.65
C PRO A 127 11.09 -20.06 -14.15
N LYS A 128 10.21 -19.59 -13.26
CA LYS A 128 8.79 -19.37 -13.59
C LYS A 128 8.69 -18.23 -14.59
N SER A 129 7.75 -18.36 -15.54
CA SER A 129 7.51 -17.30 -16.51
C SER A 129 7.04 -16.05 -15.78
N SER A 130 7.67 -14.89 -16.04
CA SER A 130 7.23 -13.59 -15.52
C SER A 130 5.73 -13.35 -15.75
N ARG A 131 5.11 -13.97 -16.76
CA ARG A 131 3.67 -13.88 -17.05
C ARG A 131 2.75 -14.34 -15.92
N GLN A 132 3.22 -15.20 -15.03
CA GLN A 132 2.44 -15.73 -13.90
C GLN A 132 2.32 -14.72 -12.74
N PHE A 133 3.19 -13.71 -12.69
CA PHE A 133 3.15 -12.68 -11.67
C PHE A 133 2.09 -11.61 -11.97
N GLY A 134 1.57 -11.01 -10.91
CA GLY A 134 0.70 -9.85 -10.97
C GLY A 134 1.33 -8.70 -11.75
N LYS A 135 0.50 -7.81 -12.31
CA LYS A 135 0.98 -6.73 -13.18
C LYS A 135 1.93 -5.77 -12.47
N PHE A 136 1.74 -5.54 -11.17
CA PHE A 136 2.60 -4.70 -10.36
C PHE A 136 3.96 -5.38 -10.14
N GLU A 137 3.96 -6.63 -9.69
CA GLU A 137 5.18 -7.43 -9.51
C GLU A 137 6.01 -7.57 -10.79
N ARG A 138 5.36 -7.84 -11.93
CA ARG A 138 6.05 -7.90 -13.22
C ARG A 138 6.76 -6.59 -13.58
N GLU A 139 6.16 -5.45 -13.25
CA GLU A 139 6.77 -4.15 -13.50
C GLU A 139 7.97 -3.93 -12.57
N ASN A 140 7.89 -4.33 -11.30
CA ASN A 140 9.01 -4.29 -10.36
C ASN A 140 10.20 -5.11 -10.89
N MET A 141 9.96 -6.36 -11.28
CA MET A 141 11.00 -7.27 -11.77
C MET A 141 11.70 -6.74 -13.04
N LYS A 142 10.93 -6.19 -13.99
CA LYS A 142 11.49 -5.61 -15.23
C LYS A 142 12.36 -4.37 -14.98
N ASN A 143 12.12 -3.69 -13.88
CA ASN A 143 12.84 -2.48 -13.51
C ASN A 143 13.94 -2.74 -12.46
N GLY A 144 14.20 -4.01 -12.12
CA GLY A 144 15.06 -4.47 -11.04
C GLY A 144 16.55 -4.15 -11.20
N GLY A 145 17.00 -3.11 -10.50
CA GLY A 145 18.43 -2.81 -10.32
C GLY A 145 18.74 -1.96 -9.09
N ASN A 146 17.83 -1.08 -8.64
CA ASN A 146 18.04 -0.20 -7.47
C ASN A 146 16.85 -0.27 -6.50
N VAL A 147 16.44 -1.47 -6.11
CA VAL A 147 15.60 -1.63 -4.95
C VAL A 147 16.58 -1.82 -3.80
N GLY A 148 16.71 -0.84 -2.91
CA GLY A 148 17.57 -0.97 -1.73
C GLY A 148 17.17 -2.17 -0.87
N ASP A 149 17.88 -2.38 0.24
CA ASP A 149 17.74 -3.53 1.15
C ASP A 149 16.30 -3.82 1.67
N GLN A 150 15.35 -2.90 1.44
CA GLN A 150 13.97 -2.94 1.91
C GLN A 150 12.94 -3.52 0.91
N GLY A 151 13.34 -3.96 -0.29
CA GLY A 151 12.40 -4.51 -1.27
C GLY A 151 11.50 -3.45 -1.95
N PRO A 152 10.64 -3.86 -2.91
CA PRO A 152 9.84 -2.91 -3.68
C PRO A 152 8.80 -2.21 -2.80
N VAL A 153 8.59 -0.91 -3.03
CA VAL A 153 7.56 -0.13 -2.34
C VAL A 153 6.17 -0.74 -2.63
N PRO A 154 5.34 -1.04 -1.63
CA PRO A 154 4.06 -1.72 -1.84
C PRO A 154 3.03 -0.86 -2.58
N ILE A 155 2.05 -1.48 -3.24
CA ILE A 155 1.05 -0.72 -4.02
C ILE A 155 0.18 0.18 -3.15
N SER A 156 0.00 -0.17 -1.86
CA SER A 156 -0.70 0.64 -0.86
C SER A 156 -0.14 2.06 -0.75
N VAL A 157 1.19 2.22 -0.84
CA VAL A 157 1.86 3.53 -0.81
C VAL A 157 1.51 4.35 -2.06
N PHE A 158 1.50 3.71 -3.23
CA PHE A 158 1.10 4.38 -4.48
C PHE A 158 -0.39 4.72 -4.53
N LEU A 159 -1.24 3.97 -3.82
CA LEU A 159 -2.65 4.31 -3.62
C LEU A 159 -2.79 5.59 -2.79
N VAL A 160 -2.05 5.73 -1.68
CA VAL A 160 -2.06 6.99 -0.91
C VAL A 160 -1.58 8.13 -1.79
N ALA A 161 -0.49 7.93 -2.53
CA ALA A 161 0.04 8.93 -3.45
C ALA A 161 -0.97 9.33 -4.54
N SER A 162 -1.79 8.39 -5.01
CA SER A 162 -2.85 8.67 -5.97
C SER A 162 -3.95 9.56 -5.36
N VAL A 163 -4.35 9.28 -4.12
CA VAL A 163 -5.35 10.09 -3.39
C VAL A 163 -4.82 11.51 -3.14
N LEU A 164 -3.59 11.63 -2.66
CA LEU A 164 -2.94 12.94 -2.45
C LEU A 164 -2.82 13.73 -3.74
N LYS A 165 -2.46 13.06 -4.83
CA LYS A 165 -2.37 13.71 -6.14
C LYS A 165 -3.72 14.19 -6.66
N GLU A 166 -4.79 13.44 -6.42
CA GLU A 166 -6.14 13.88 -6.80
C GLU A 166 -6.56 15.15 -6.07
N LYS A 167 -6.07 15.36 -4.84
CA LYS A 167 -6.33 16.56 -4.04
C LYS A 167 -5.20 17.59 -4.06
N SER A 168 -4.16 17.40 -4.88
CA SER A 168 -2.95 18.23 -4.81
C SER A 168 -3.25 19.71 -5.01
N THR A 169 -4.14 20.06 -5.94
CA THR A 169 -4.55 21.45 -6.17
C THR A 169 -5.15 22.06 -4.90
N LYS A 170 -6.11 21.38 -4.27
CA LYS A 170 -6.74 21.86 -3.03
C LYS A 170 -5.75 21.95 -1.88
N LEU A 171 -4.92 20.91 -1.71
CA LEU A 171 -3.88 20.90 -0.68
C LEU A 171 -2.95 22.11 -0.83
N LEU A 172 -2.47 22.38 -2.05
CA LEU A 172 -1.56 23.52 -2.32
C LEU A 172 -2.22 24.89 -2.14
N THR A 173 -3.52 25.03 -2.43
CA THR A 173 -4.19 26.33 -2.39
C THR A 173 -4.82 26.64 -1.04
N GLU A 174 -5.43 25.65 -0.41
CA GLU A 174 -6.30 25.80 0.77
C GLU A 174 -5.59 25.43 2.07
N ALA A 175 -4.63 24.50 2.07
CA ALA A 175 -3.98 24.09 3.32
C ALA A 175 -3.01 25.18 3.82
N ARG A 176 -3.17 25.55 5.10
CA ARG A 176 -2.31 26.49 5.82
C ARG A 176 -1.74 25.89 7.11
N GLY A 177 -2.25 24.73 7.52
CA GLY A 177 -1.68 23.89 8.57
C GLY A 177 -2.01 22.40 8.36
N LEU A 178 -1.45 21.55 9.22
CA LEU A 178 -1.68 20.10 9.18
C LEU A 178 -3.15 19.73 9.39
N ASP A 179 -3.88 20.50 10.20
CA ASP A 179 -5.31 20.30 10.44
C ASP A 179 -6.13 20.47 9.16
N ASP A 180 -5.76 21.41 8.29
CA ASP A 180 -6.41 21.60 6.99
C ASP A 180 -6.15 20.41 6.06
N VAL A 181 -4.92 19.88 6.08
CA VAL A 181 -4.57 18.66 5.32
C VAL A 181 -5.44 17.50 5.77
N VAL A 182 -5.54 17.27 7.07
CA VAL A 182 -6.37 16.20 7.64
C VAL A 182 -7.85 16.43 7.30
N LYS A 183 -8.35 17.66 7.37
CA LYS A 183 -9.73 18.00 7.01
C LYS A 183 -10.03 17.72 5.53
N ILE A 184 -9.18 18.20 4.61
CA ILE A 184 -9.31 17.97 3.17
C ILE A 184 -9.31 16.47 2.85
N LEU A 185 -8.49 15.68 3.56
CA LEU A 185 -8.43 14.22 3.40
C LEU A 185 -9.55 13.48 4.14
N ASN A 186 -10.19 14.08 5.14
CA ASN A 186 -11.36 13.48 5.76
C ASN A 186 -12.63 13.71 4.94
N ASP A 187 -12.73 14.82 4.21
CA ASP A 187 -13.88 15.13 3.33
C ASP A 187 -14.07 14.11 2.19
N ILE A 188 -13.05 13.30 1.88
CA ILE A 188 -13.12 12.21 0.89
C ILE A 188 -13.51 10.85 1.48
N THR A 189 -13.52 10.73 2.81
CA THR A 189 -13.78 9.47 3.51
C THR A 189 -15.13 8.90 3.10
N GLY A 190 -15.14 7.69 2.55
CA GLY A 190 -16.34 6.97 2.12
C GLY A 190 -16.80 7.23 0.69
N ASN A 191 -16.18 8.19 -0.03
CA ASN A 191 -16.59 8.62 -1.38
C ASN A 191 -15.46 8.54 -2.42
N LEU A 192 -14.40 7.78 -2.14
CA LEU A 192 -13.34 7.54 -3.11
C LEU A 192 -13.75 6.45 -4.12
N ASP A 193 -13.40 6.65 -5.40
CA ASP A 193 -13.57 5.66 -6.46
C ASP A 193 -12.34 4.73 -6.50
N ALA A 194 -12.53 3.45 -6.18
CA ALA A 194 -11.44 2.48 -6.07
C ALA A 194 -10.72 2.24 -7.41
N LYS A 195 -11.46 2.23 -8.53
CA LYS A 195 -10.91 2.01 -9.86
C LYS A 195 -10.03 3.16 -10.30
N LYS A 196 -10.46 4.40 -10.06
CA LYS A 196 -9.71 5.63 -10.33
C LYS A 196 -8.45 5.69 -9.48
N ALA A 197 -8.57 5.41 -8.18
CA ALA A 197 -7.42 5.37 -7.26
C ALA A 197 -6.39 4.32 -7.70
N CYS A 198 -6.82 3.10 -8.00
CA CYS A 198 -5.93 2.01 -8.46
C CYS A 198 -5.27 2.33 -9.81
N THR A 199 -6.03 2.90 -10.76
CA THR A 199 -5.48 3.33 -12.06
C THR A 199 -4.45 4.44 -11.89
N GLY A 200 -4.72 5.39 -10.99
CA GLY A 200 -3.79 6.47 -10.64
C GLY A 200 -2.52 5.92 -9.99
N ALA A 201 -2.64 5.02 -9.02
CA ALA A 201 -1.52 4.35 -8.37
C ALA A 201 -0.61 3.63 -9.37
N MET A 202 -1.17 2.85 -10.29
CA MET A 202 -0.40 2.15 -11.33
C MET A 202 0.32 3.12 -12.29
N LYS A 203 -0.28 4.28 -12.60
CA LYS A 203 0.37 5.33 -13.40
C LYS A 203 1.51 5.98 -12.63
N LEU A 204 1.34 6.25 -11.34
CA LEU A 204 2.36 6.83 -10.48
C LEU A 204 3.53 5.88 -10.28
N HIS A 205 3.26 4.62 -10.02
CA HIS A 205 4.26 3.57 -9.90
C HIS A 205 5.19 3.51 -11.13
N LYS A 206 4.61 3.47 -12.34
CA LYS A 206 5.41 3.49 -13.58
C LYS A 206 6.25 4.76 -13.74
N ARG A 207 5.72 5.91 -13.35
CA ARG A 207 6.47 7.17 -13.39
C ARG A 207 7.61 7.18 -12.38
N TYR A 208 7.36 6.62 -11.18
CA TYR A 208 8.34 6.52 -10.11
C TYR A 208 9.51 5.65 -10.54
N LEU A 209 9.25 4.43 -11.04
CA LEU A 209 10.29 3.52 -11.53
C LEU A 209 11.14 4.14 -12.64
N ARG A 210 10.55 4.93 -13.55
CA ARG A 210 11.30 5.65 -14.58
C ARG A 210 12.22 6.71 -13.99
N LYS A 211 11.72 7.51 -13.03
CA LYS A 211 12.49 8.57 -12.40
C LYS A 211 13.65 8.03 -11.56
N VAL A 212 13.41 6.99 -10.76
CA VAL A 212 14.43 6.35 -9.92
C VAL A 212 15.55 5.72 -10.76
N LYS A 213 15.26 5.25 -11.98
CA LYS A 213 16.30 4.77 -12.90
C LYS A 213 17.19 5.86 -13.49
N THR A 214 16.69 7.09 -13.56
CA THR A 214 17.42 8.25 -14.10
C THR A 214 18.08 9.12 -13.03
N ALA A 215 17.82 8.83 -11.75
CA ALA A 215 18.42 9.50 -10.60
C ALA A 215 19.67 8.74 -10.16
#